data_AF-A0A964LE93-F1
#
_entry.id   AF-A0A964LE93-F1
#
_cell.length_a   1.000
_cell.length_b   1.000
_cell.length_c   1.000
_cell.angle_alpha   90.00
_cell.angle_beta   90.00
_cell.angle_gamma   90.00
#
_symmetry.space_group_name_H-M   'P 1'
#
loop_
_entity.id
_entity.type
_entity.pdbx_description
1 polymer ?
#
loop_
_entity_poly.entity_id
_entity_poly.type
_entity_poly.pdbx_seq_one_letter_code
_entity_poly.pdbx_strand_id
1 'polypeptide(L)'
;MDILINRTDLAKAKSAALSVGMEYFDVIDGGMFLEPSDPNPRHGVHLVWAGEKVKADDPLPNPTIDERKELEPGKSVVLLPGLVRMKLMANRDKDRVHLRDMIDVGLIERSMLAGLPAELATRLDALLTDAGR
;
A
#
# COMPACT_ATOMS: atom_id res chain seq x y z
N MET A 1 -3.44 -7.93 6.79
CA MET A 1 -4.21 -6.88 6.08
C MET A 1 -3.44 -5.57 6.18
N ASP A 2 -3.49 -4.67 5.20
CA ASP A 2 -2.79 -3.37 5.27
C ASP A 2 -3.79 -2.21 5.32
N ILE A 3 -3.55 -1.20 6.17
CA ILE A 3 -4.35 0.03 6.29
C ILE A 3 -3.45 1.25 6.10
N LEU A 4 -3.84 2.13 5.18
CA LEU A 4 -3.23 3.45 5.01
C LEU A 4 -3.85 4.42 6.03
N ILE A 5 -3.02 5.09 6.84
CA ILE A 5 -3.49 5.97 7.93
C ILE A 5 -2.60 7.20 8.09
N ASN A 6 -3.19 8.33 8.47
CA ASN A 6 -2.43 9.49 8.95
C ASN A 6 -1.80 9.18 10.31
N ARG A 7 -0.53 9.55 10.50
CA ARG A 7 0.17 9.37 11.78
C ARG A 7 -0.55 10.05 12.95
N THR A 8 -1.23 11.18 12.71
CA THR A 8 -2.03 11.91 13.69
C THR A 8 -3.25 11.14 14.20
N ASP A 9 -3.76 10.18 13.42
CA ASP A 9 -4.90 9.34 13.81
C ASP A 9 -4.47 8.04 14.52
N LEU A 10 -3.17 7.81 14.71
CA LEU A 10 -2.65 6.61 15.37
C LEU A 10 -3.25 6.39 16.77
N ALA A 11 -3.44 7.44 17.55
CA ALA A 11 -4.04 7.33 18.89
C ALA A 11 -5.49 6.79 18.83
N LYS A 12 -6.27 7.25 17.84
CA LYS A 12 -7.65 6.76 17.63
C LYS A 12 -7.64 5.31 17.14
N ALA A 13 -6.73 4.98 16.22
CA ALA A 13 -6.59 3.62 15.70
C ALA A 13 -6.17 2.63 16.79
N LYS A 14 -5.26 3.02 17.70
CA LYS A 14 -4.91 2.22 18.89
C LYS A 14 -6.13 1.92 19.76
N SER A 15 -6.97 2.92 20.03
CA SER A 15 -8.20 2.75 20.79
C SER A 15 -9.18 1.78 20.09
N ALA A 16 -9.35 1.91 18.78
CA ALA A 16 -10.20 1.03 17.99
C ALA A 16 -9.66 -0.41 17.88
N ALA A 17 -8.34 -0.58 17.78
CA ALA A 17 -7.71 -1.91 17.77
C ALA A 17 -7.86 -2.60 19.13
N LEU A 18 -7.68 -1.86 20.22
CA LEU A 18 -7.81 -2.39 21.58
C LEU A 18 -9.24 -2.86 21.88
N SER A 19 -10.27 -2.18 21.36
CA SER A 19 -11.67 -2.60 21.57
C SER A 19 -12.02 -3.94 20.92
N VAL A 20 -11.18 -4.43 20.02
CA VAL A 20 -11.28 -5.76 19.38
C VAL A 20 -10.15 -6.70 19.81
N GLY A 21 -9.40 -6.37 20.88
CA GLY A 21 -8.38 -7.24 21.46
C GLY A 21 -7.02 -7.21 20.75
N MET A 22 -6.75 -6.22 19.90
CA MET A 22 -5.47 -6.06 19.21
C MET A 22 -4.62 -4.95 19.83
N GLU A 23 -3.32 -5.18 19.96
CA GLU A 23 -2.35 -4.21 20.47
C GLU A 23 -1.40 -3.71 19.39
N TYR A 24 -0.87 -2.50 19.57
CA TYR A 24 0.05 -1.88 18.63
C TYR A 24 1.50 -2.26 18.89
N PHE A 25 2.21 -2.61 17.82
CA PHE A 25 3.65 -2.89 17.80
C PHE A 25 4.32 -2.00 16.76
N ASP A 26 5.41 -1.35 17.16
CA ASP A 26 6.30 -0.68 16.21
C ASP A 26 7.11 -1.72 15.44
N VAL A 27 7.23 -1.52 14.13
CA VAL A 27 8.04 -2.37 13.23
C VAL A 27 8.92 -1.49 12.35
N ILE A 28 9.99 -2.06 11.80
CA ILE A 28 11.04 -1.31 11.07
C ILE A 28 10.45 -0.37 9.99
N ASP A 29 9.44 -0.84 9.27
CA ASP A 29 8.85 -0.10 8.13
C ASP A 29 7.46 0.50 8.45
N GLY A 30 7.07 0.59 9.72
CA GLY A 30 5.76 1.15 10.10
C GLY A 30 5.22 0.70 11.45
N GLY A 31 3.93 0.39 11.48
CA GLY A 31 3.24 -0.12 12.67
C GLY A 31 2.42 -1.35 12.37
N MET A 32 2.04 -2.11 13.38
CA MET A 32 1.17 -3.27 13.24
C MET A 32 0.23 -3.40 14.43
N PHE A 33 -1.00 -3.82 14.19
CA PHE A 33 -1.87 -4.34 15.24
C PHE A 33 -1.85 -5.87 15.23
N LEU A 34 -1.64 -6.47 16.40
CA LEU A 34 -1.57 -7.92 16.60
C LEU A 34 -2.42 -8.34 17.78
N GLU A 35 -2.97 -9.55 17.72
CA GLU A 35 -3.57 -10.19 18.89
C GLU A 35 -2.45 -10.64 19.85
N PRO A 36 -2.44 -10.20 21.12
CA PRO A 36 -1.35 -10.55 22.03
C PRO A 36 -1.25 -12.05 22.35
N SER A 37 -2.38 -12.77 22.29
CA SER A 37 -2.46 -14.21 22.57
C SER A 37 -1.91 -15.07 21.42
N ASP A 38 -1.91 -14.56 20.19
CA ASP A 38 -1.33 -15.15 18.97
C ASP A 38 -0.65 -14.05 18.13
N PRO A 39 0.56 -13.60 18.50
CA PRO A 39 1.23 -12.46 17.87
C PRO A 39 1.86 -12.85 16.52
N ASN A 40 1.05 -13.38 15.61
CA ASN A 40 1.45 -13.80 14.28
C ASN A 40 1.38 -12.62 13.29
N PRO A 41 2.51 -12.13 12.75
CA PRO A 41 2.53 -11.02 11.81
C PRO A 41 1.69 -11.24 10.56
N ARG A 42 1.45 -12.50 10.16
CA ARG A 42 0.62 -12.83 9.00
C ARG A 42 -0.88 -12.59 9.23
N HIS A 43 -1.32 -12.60 10.48
CA HIS A 43 -2.71 -12.37 10.87
C HIS A 43 -2.95 -10.92 11.31
N GLY A 44 -1.89 -10.11 11.40
CA GLY A 44 -1.96 -8.73 11.82
C GLY A 44 -2.57 -7.76 10.81
N VAL A 45 -2.85 -6.56 11.32
CA VAL A 45 -3.18 -5.38 10.52
C VAL A 45 -1.94 -4.49 10.45
N HIS A 46 -1.28 -4.45 9.30
CA HIS A 46 -0.16 -3.57 9.04
C HIS A 46 -0.64 -2.14 8.80
N LEU A 47 0.08 -1.18 9.35
CA LEU A 47 -0.15 0.24 9.15
C LEU A 47 0.88 0.81 8.18
N VAL A 48 0.37 1.51 7.18
CA VAL A 48 1.15 2.27 6.22
C VAL A 48 0.86 3.74 6.45
N TRP A 49 1.92 4.54 6.62
CA TRP A 49 1.78 5.97 6.90
C TRP A 49 1.45 6.75 5.63
N ALA A 50 0.30 7.42 5.62
CA ALA A 50 -0.19 8.21 4.50
C ALA A 50 0.69 9.44 4.25
N GLY A 51 1.04 9.70 2.99
CA GLY A 51 1.86 10.85 2.61
C GLY A 51 3.32 10.80 3.09
N GLU A 52 3.77 9.68 3.66
CA GLU A 52 5.14 9.50 4.15
C GLU A 52 5.90 8.46 3.31
N LYS A 53 7.22 8.64 3.18
CA LYS A 53 8.08 7.62 2.58
C LYS A 53 8.28 6.46 3.55
N VAL A 54 8.41 5.24 3.03
CA VAL A 54 8.75 4.07 3.85
C VAL A 54 10.25 4.11 4.15
N LYS A 55 11.06 4.35 3.12
CA LYS A 55 12.51 4.54 3.21
C LYS A 55 12.90 5.95 2.79
N ALA A 56 13.97 6.48 3.36
CA ALA A 56 14.42 7.84 3.06
C ALA A 56 14.71 8.07 1.56
N ASP A 57 15.23 7.03 0.90
CA ASP A 57 15.60 7.01 -0.52
C ASP A 57 14.44 6.61 -1.47
N ASP A 58 13.25 6.27 -0.96
CA ASP A 58 12.11 5.99 -1.82
C ASP A 58 11.82 7.20 -2.72
N PRO A 59 11.53 7.00 -4.02
CA PRO A 59 11.36 8.12 -4.96
C PRO A 59 10.09 8.94 -4.67
N LEU A 60 9.08 8.35 -4.04
CA LEU A 60 7.81 8.98 -3.70
C LEU A 60 7.35 8.57 -2.29
N PRO A 61 6.56 9.41 -1.61
CA PRO A 61 5.83 8.97 -0.43
C PRO A 61 4.73 7.97 -0.80
N ASN A 62 4.20 7.26 0.21
CA ASN A 62 2.93 6.59 0.09
C ASN A 62 1.81 7.57 -0.29
N PRO A 63 0.70 7.09 -0.86
CA PRO A 63 -0.44 7.93 -1.20
C PRO A 63 -0.94 8.74 0.00
N THR A 64 -1.50 9.91 -0.27
CA THR A 64 -2.16 10.68 0.79
C THR A 64 -3.50 10.05 1.16
N ILE A 65 -4.05 10.43 2.30
CA ILE A 65 -5.34 9.90 2.75
C ILE A 65 -6.50 10.24 1.80
N ASP A 66 -6.34 11.29 0.98
CA ASP A 66 -7.34 11.75 0.01
C ASP A 66 -7.29 10.95 -1.30
N GLU A 67 -6.22 10.19 -1.55
CA GLU A 67 -6.11 9.27 -2.68
C GLU A 67 -6.87 7.96 -2.44
N ARG A 68 -8.12 8.10 -2.02
CA ARG A 68 -9.04 7.01 -1.71
C ARG A 68 -10.37 7.22 -2.41
N LYS A 69 -11.11 6.13 -2.60
CA LYS A 69 -12.55 6.15 -2.88
C LYS A 69 -13.30 5.32 -1.87
N GLU A 70 -14.51 5.72 -1.56
CA GLU A 70 -15.43 4.90 -0.78
C GLU A 70 -15.93 3.74 -1.66
N LEU A 71 -15.76 2.51 -1.18
CA LEU A 71 -16.26 1.30 -1.83
C LEU A 71 -17.66 0.94 -1.31
N GLU A 72 -17.83 1.05 0.01
CA GLU A 72 -19.06 0.83 0.76
C GLU A 72 -19.08 1.84 1.93
N PRO A 73 -20.26 2.15 2.51
CA PRO A 73 -20.35 3.04 3.67
C PRO A 73 -19.34 2.68 4.77
N GLY A 74 -18.41 3.60 5.05
CA GLY A 74 -17.38 3.42 6.07
C GLY A 74 -16.18 2.54 5.65
N LYS A 75 -16.11 2.12 4.39
CA LYS A 75 -14.96 1.38 3.82
C LYS A 75 -14.38 2.13 2.63
N SER A 76 -13.19 2.69 2.83
CA SER A 76 -12.43 3.32 1.75
C SER A 76 -11.28 2.44 1.28
N VAL A 77 -11.00 2.51 -0.02
CA VAL A 77 -9.87 1.82 -0.65
C VAL A 77 -8.99 2.84 -1.37
N VAL A 78 -7.69 2.54 -1.44
CA VAL A 78 -6.72 3.37 -2.17
C VAL A 78 -7.07 3.40 -3.65
N LEU A 79 -6.96 4.57 -4.28
CA LEU A 79 -7.15 4.72 -5.73
C LEU A 79 -6.06 3.95 -6.49
N LEU A 80 -6.43 3.44 -7.66
CA LEU A 80 -5.56 2.59 -8.47
C LEU A 80 -4.17 3.21 -8.74
N PRO A 81 -4.02 4.49 -9.14
CA PRO A 81 -2.69 5.08 -9.33
C PRO A 81 -1.82 5.03 -8.07
N GLY A 82 -2.41 5.29 -6.90
CA GLY A 82 -1.72 5.18 -5.61
C GLY A 82 -1.27 3.75 -5.32
N LEU A 83 -2.16 2.78 -5.54
CA LEU A 83 -1.85 1.36 -5.35
C LEU A 83 -0.73 0.89 -6.29
N VAL A 84 -0.73 1.32 -7.55
CA VAL A 84 0.31 1.01 -8.53
C VAL A 84 1.66 1.53 -8.07
N ARG A 85 1.74 2.81 -7.62
CA ARG A 85 2.98 3.38 -7.08
C ARG A 85 3.47 2.61 -5.87
N MET A 86 2.60 2.28 -4.92
CA MET A 86 2.95 1.47 -3.75
C MET A 86 3.56 0.12 -4.14
N LYS A 87 2.95 -0.58 -5.10
CA LYS A 87 3.44 -1.89 -5.56
C LYS A 87 4.76 -1.78 -6.31
N LEU A 88 4.93 -0.77 -7.16
CA LEU A 88 6.17 -0.53 -7.89
C LEU A 88 7.31 -0.14 -6.96
N MET A 89 7.04 0.62 -5.89
CA MET A 89 8.03 0.96 -4.87
C MET A 89 8.45 -0.27 -4.05
N ALA A 90 7.48 -1.06 -3.56
CA ALA A 90 7.76 -2.27 -2.79
C ALA A 90 8.47 -3.36 -3.61
N ASN A 91 8.10 -3.51 -4.89
CA ASN A 91 8.74 -4.36 -5.90
C ASN A 91 9.00 -5.83 -5.52
N ARG A 92 8.26 -6.38 -4.55
CA ARG A 92 8.37 -7.79 -4.16
C ARG A 92 7.72 -8.68 -5.23
N ASP A 93 8.04 -9.97 -5.23
CA ASP A 93 7.51 -10.92 -6.22
C ASP A 93 5.98 -10.90 -6.30
N LYS A 94 5.31 -10.90 -5.13
CA LYS A 94 3.85 -10.78 -5.05
C LYS A 94 3.32 -9.46 -5.63
N ASP A 95 4.06 -8.36 -5.51
CA ASP A 95 3.62 -7.07 -6.03
C ASP A 95 3.73 -7.03 -7.55
N ARG A 96 4.79 -7.64 -8.12
CA ARG A 96 4.92 -7.82 -9.57
C ARG A 96 3.84 -8.73 -10.15
N VAL A 97 3.45 -9.80 -9.43
CA VAL A 97 2.31 -10.65 -9.82
C VAL A 97 1.02 -9.85 -9.85
N HIS A 98 0.67 -9.14 -8.77
CA HIS A 98 -0.54 -8.31 -8.75
C HIS A 98 -0.56 -7.24 -9.86
N LEU A 99 0.59 -6.64 -10.19
CA LEU A 99 0.69 -5.67 -11.27
C LEU A 99 0.42 -6.32 -12.63
N ARG A 100 0.95 -7.52 -12.89
CA ARG A 100 0.64 -8.28 -14.11
C ARG A 100 -0.84 -8.62 -14.21
N ASP A 101 -1.45 -9.09 -13.11
CA ASP A 101 -2.89 -9.39 -13.10
C ASP A 101 -3.72 -8.14 -13.46
N MET A 102 -3.36 -6.98 -12.92
CA MET A 102 -4.02 -5.71 -13.24
C MET A 102 -3.78 -5.24 -14.69
N ILE A 103 -2.60 -5.52 -15.26
CA ILE A 103 -2.31 -5.27 -16.68
C ILE A 103 -3.17 -6.18 -17.57
N ASP A 104 -3.29 -7.46 -17.22
CA ASP A 104 -4.00 -8.47 -18.00
C ASP A 104 -5.49 -8.13 -18.14
N VAL A 105 -6.11 -7.64 -17.05
CA VAL A 105 -7.51 -7.18 -17.05
C VAL A 105 -7.70 -5.74 -17.55
N GLY A 106 -6.63 -5.06 -17.98
CA GLY A 106 -6.69 -3.72 -18.57
C GLY A 106 -6.90 -2.57 -17.57
N LEU A 107 -6.60 -2.77 -16.29
CA LEU A 107 -6.62 -1.70 -15.28
C LEU A 107 -5.36 -0.81 -15.38
N ILE A 108 -4.24 -1.39 -15.81
CA ILE A 108 -2.96 -0.70 -15.98
C ILE A 108 -2.58 -0.73 -17.45
N GLU A 109 -2.19 0.44 -17.97
CA GLU A 109 -1.81 0.64 -19.36
C GLU A 109 -0.60 1.57 -19.48
N ARG A 110 0.01 1.63 -20.67
CA ARG A 110 1.23 2.43 -20.94
C ARG A 110 1.07 3.92 -20.64
N SER A 111 -0.13 4.47 -20.69
CA SER A 111 -0.39 5.87 -20.33
C SER A 111 0.03 6.19 -18.89
N MET A 112 -0.03 5.21 -17.99
CA MET A 112 0.38 5.33 -16.58
C MET A 112 1.88 5.47 -16.37
N LEU A 113 2.72 5.26 -17.40
CA LEU A 113 4.15 5.58 -17.34
C LEU A 113 4.37 7.10 -17.17
N ALA A 114 3.46 7.91 -17.71
CA ALA A 114 3.55 9.36 -17.61
C ALA A 114 3.43 9.82 -16.15
N GLY A 115 4.40 10.61 -15.69
CA GLY A 115 4.43 11.15 -14.32
C GLY A 115 5.02 10.21 -13.27
N LEU A 116 5.45 9.00 -13.66
CA LEU A 116 6.24 8.14 -12.76
C LEU A 116 7.72 8.59 -12.76
N PRO A 117 8.39 8.55 -11.60
CA PRO A 117 9.85 8.63 -11.54
C PRO A 117 10.48 7.53 -12.39
N ALA A 118 11.67 7.82 -12.95
CA ALA A 118 12.34 6.94 -13.91
C ALA A 118 12.46 5.48 -13.43
N GLU A 119 12.77 5.26 -12.16
CA GLU A 119 12.87 3.94 -11.56
C GLU A 119 11.54 3.17 -11.61
N LEU A 120 10.44 3.82 -11.22
CA LEU A 120 9.11 3.18 -11.22
C LEU A 120 8.57 3.00 -12.64
N ALA A 121 8.84 3.96 -13.52
CA ALA A 121 8.49 3.87 -14.94
C ALA A 121 9.19 2.67 -15.60
N THR A 122 10.49 2.49 -15.35
CA THR A 122 11.28 1.35 -15.87
C THR A 122 10.69 0.02 -15.40
N ARG A 123 10.33 -0.09 -14.12
CA ARG A 123 9.70 -1.31 -13.57
C ARG A 123 8.35 -1.61 -14.23
N LEU A 124 7.51 -0.59 -14.40
CA LEU A 124 6.20 -0.75 -15.02
C LEU A 124 6.31 -1.11 -16.51
N ASP A 125 7.21 -0.46 -17.25
CA ASP A 125 7.43 -0.70 -18.67
C ASP A 125 7.91 -2.14 -18.95
N ALA A 126 8.78 -2.67 -18.10
CA ALA A 126 9.20 -4.07 -18.17
C ALA A 126 8.00 -5.03 -18.02
N LEU A 127 7.11 -4.78 -17.07
CA LEU A 127 5.92 -5.63 -16.86
C LEU A 127 4.92 -5.54 -18.01
N LEU A 128 4.71 -4.34 -18.57
CA LEU A 128 3.83 -4.14 -19.74
C LEU A 128 4.40 -4.85 -20.98
N THR A 129 5.71 -4.72 -21.19
CA THR A 129 6.41 -5.36 -22.30
C THR A 129 6.36 -6.89 -22.20
N ASP A 130 6.58 -7.45 -21.01
CA ASP A 130 6.45 -8.90 -20.75
C ASP A 130 5.02 -9.41 -21.06
N ALA A 131 4.00 -8.58 -20.79
CA ALA A 131 2.59 -8.89 -21.04
C ALA A 131 2.15 -8.64 -22.50
N GLY A 132 3.05 -8.14 -23.38
CA GLY A 132 2.72 -7.78 -24.76
C GLY A 132 1.75 -6.59 -24.87
N ARG A 133 1.74 -5.70 -23.87
CA ARG A 133 0.92 -4.48 -23.81
C ARG A 133 1.74 -3.23 -24.09
#